data_AF-A0A803MV61-F1
#
_entry.id   AF-A0A803MV61-F1
#
_cell.length_a   1.000
_cell.length_b   1.000
_cell.length_c   1.000
_cell.angle_alpha   90.00
_cell.angle_beta   90.00
_cell.angle_gamma   90.00
#
_symmetry.space_group_name_H-M   'P 1'
#
loop_
_entity.id
_entity.type
_entity.pdbx_description
1 polymer ?
#
loop_
_entity_poly.entity_id
_entity_poly.type
_entity_poly.pdbx_seq_one_letter_code
_entity_poly.pdbx_strand_id
1 'polypeptide(L)'
;MLLKPLFEILGFVLWKFGRIFNFCFELLVMADNELGQLRNRDAAMRSRERKKMYVKDLEIKSRSSSPINGKLENHVELLKSRKSHHEFRTFCTAPDLGSKKCVPCNSKDMRPMNEDLANQLITKVPDWNLSNGGGKLKLARSWKVKTFTKGLEFFQAIANVAEAEGHHPDLHLVGWNNVTVEIWTHSVGGLTENDFILAAKIDTLNLAHLLRIKPK
;
A
#
# COMPACT_ATOMS: atom_id res chain seq x y z
N MET A 1 66.83 -11.79 27.40
CA MET A 1 66.30 -11.15 26.18
C MET A 1 65.84 -12.20 25.16
N LEU A 2 64.71 -12.88 25.35
CA LEU A 2 64.14 -13.80 24.33
C LEU A 2 62.62 -14.00 24.55
N LEU A 3 61.82 -12.93 24.45
CA LEU A 3 60.35 -13.05 24.55
C LEU A 3 59.57 -12.08 23.64
N LYS A 4 60.24 -11.44 22.66
CA LYS A 4 59.60 -10.51 21.71
C LYS A 4 59.09 -11.10 20.38
N PRO A 5 59.52 -12.27 19.85
CA PRO A 5 59.07 -12.67 18.51
C PRO A 5 57.74 -13.45 18.48
N LEU A 6 57.24 -13.96 19.61
CA LEU A 6 56.00 -14.77 19.62
C LEU A 6 54.72 -13.92 19.49
N PHE A 7 54.75 -12.67 19.97
CA PHE A 7 53.56 -11.80 20.00
C PHE A 7 53.21 -11.25 18.60
N GLU A 8 54.20 -10.99 17.75
CA GLU A 8 53.95 -10.50 16.38
C GLU A 8 53.43 -11.59 15.44
N ILE A 9 53.92 -12.83 15.57
CA ILE A 9 53.46 -13.96 14.75
C ILE A 9 52.00 -14.30 15.09
N LEU A 10 51.63 -14.28 16.37
CA LEU A 10 50.25 -14.51 16.80
C LEU A 10 49.32 -13.39 16.32
N GLY A 11 49.75 -12.13 16.35
CA GLY A 11 49.01 -11.00 15.81
C GLY A 11 48.77 -11.09 14.30
N PHE A 12 49.76 -11.53 13.54
CA PHE A 12 49.63 -11.68 12.08
C PHE A 12 48.70 -12.83 11.69
N VAL A 13 48.76 -13.94 12.43
CA VAL A 13 47.86 -15.09 12.25
C VAL A 13 46.42 -14.69 12.59
N LEU A 14 46.19 -14.03 13.73
CA LEU A 14 44.86 -13.56 14.14
C LEU A 14 44.30 -12.49 13.18
N TRP A 15 45.13 -11.59 12.64
CA TRP A 15 44.72 -10.61 11.63
C TRP A 15 44.30 -11.27 10.31
N LYS A 16 45.03 -12.30 9.88
CA LYS A 16 44.71 -13.07 8.67
C LYS A 16 43.41 -13.87 8.84
N PHE A 17 43.21 -14.47 10.02
CA PHE A 17 41.95 -15.15 10.36
C PHE A 17 40.75 -14.19 10.44
N GLY A 18 40.93 -13.00 11.01
CA GLY A 18 39.88 -11.97 11.06
C GLY A 18 39.44 -11.49 9.67
N ARG A 19 40.38 -11.35 8.73
CA ARG A 19 40.06 -11.01 7.33
C ARG A 19 39.32 -12.13 6.60
N ILE A 20 39.70 -13.38 6.83
CA ILE A 20 39.00 -14.54 6.25
C ILE A 20 37.57 -14.63 6.83
N PHE A 21 37.41 -14.39 8.13
CA PHE A 21 36.09 -14.42 8.77
C PHE A 21 35.17 -13.31 8.25
N ASN A 22 35.65 -12.07 8.13
CA ASN A 22 34.87 -10.97 7.55
C ASN A 22 34.52 -11.21 6.07
N PHE A 23 35.45 -11.77 5.29
CA PHE A 23 35.18 -12.10 3.89
C PHE A 23 34.12 -13.20 3.75
N CYS A 24 34.17 -14.23 4.61
CA CYS A 24 33.13 -15.26 4.67
C CYS A 24 31.77 -14.71 5.15
N PHE A 25 31.76 -13.76 6.08
CA PHE A 25 30.53 -13.12 6.55
C PHE A 25 29.88 -12.25 5.48
N GLU A 26 30.66 -11.43 4.76
CA GLU A 26 30.17 -10.65 3.62
C GLU A 26 29.62 -11.54 2.50
N LEU A 27 30.31 -12.65 2.18
CA LEU A 27 29.81 -13.62 1.21
C LEU A 27 28.51 -14.30 1.65
N LEU A 28 28.35 -14.57 2.95
CA LEU A 28 27.11 -15.11 3.51
C LEU A 28 25.96 -14.10 3.41
N VAL A 29 26.21 -12.83 3.76
CA VAL A 29 25.22 -11.74 3.64
C VAL A 29 24.81 -11.51 2.18
N MET A 30 25.77 -11.56 1.24
CA MET A 30 25.49 -11.48 -0.20
C MET A 30 24.66 -12.68 -0.68
N ALA A 31 25.01 -13.89 -0.27
CA ALA A 31 24.27 -15.11 -0.61
C ALA A 31 22.83 -15.08 -0.06
N ASP A 32 22.64 -14.63 1.18
CA ASP A 32 21.31 -14.48 1.79
C ASP A 32 20.46 -13.41 1.07
N ASN A 33 21.09 -12.34 0.60
CA ASN A 33 20.41 -11.30 -0.17
C ASN A 33 20.01 -11.81 -1.57
N GLU A 34 20.87 -12.57 -2.25
CA GLU A 34 20.54 -13.21 -3.54
C GLU A 34 19.44 -14.28 -3.39
N LEU A 35 19.52 -15.13 -2.37
CA LEU A 35 18.45 -16.08 -2.02
C LEU A 35 17.15 -15.35 -1.69
N GLY A 36 17.22 -14.21 -1.00
CA GLY A 36 16.09 -13.33 -0.76
C GLY A 36 15.44 -12.83 -2.05
N GLN A 37 16.25 -12.36 -3.00
CA GLN A 37 15.79 -11.89 -4.31
C GLN A 37 15.21 -13.02 -5.17
N LEU A 38 15.81 -14.22 -5.15
CA LEU A 38 15.31 -15.40 -5.86
C LEU A 38 13.97 -15.88 -5.29
N ARG A 39 13.83 -15.98 -3.96
CA ARG A 39 12.56 -16.33 -3.31
C ARG A 39 11.46 -15.31 -3.64
N ASN A 40 11.79 -14.02 -3.68
CA ASN A 40 10.83 -12.96 -4.06
C ASN A 40 10.43 -13.06 -5.54
N ARG A 41 11.36 -13.40 -6.44
CA ARG A 41 11.07 -13.67 -7.86
C ARG A 41 10.17 -14.89 -8.04
N ASP A 42 10.43 -15.97 -7.32
CA ASP A 42 9.60 -17.18 -7.34
C ASP A 42 8.19 -16.90 -6.79
N ALA A 43 8.08 -16.12 -5.72
CA ALA A 43 6.80 -15.69 -5.18
C ALA A 43 6.01 -14.84 -6.21
N ALA A 44 6.68 -13.91 -6.90
CA ALA A 44 6.07 -13.10 -7.96
C ALA A 44 5.63 -13.95 -9.16
N MET A 45 6.45 -14.92 -9.59
CA MET A 45 6.09 -15.87 -10.67
C MET A 45 4.89 -16.73 -10.29
N ARG A 46 4.86 -17.29 -9.06
CA ARG A 46 3.71 -18.06 -8.55
C ARG A 46 2.45 -17.21 -8.43
N SER A 47 2.57 -15.93 -8.07
CA SER A 47 1.44 -15.00 -8.03
C SER A 47 0.87 -14.73 -9.42
N ARG A 48 1.73 -14.49 -10.42
CA ARG A 48 1.33 -14.34 -11.83
C ARG A 48 0.63 -15.58 -12.35
N GLU A 49 1.12 -16.77 -12.03
CA GLU A 49 0.53 -18.03 -12.50
C GLU A 49 -0.84 -18.30 -11.85
N ARG A 50 -0.99 -18.02 -10.55
CA ARG A 50 -2.30 -18.05 -9.89
C ARG A 50 -3.31 -17.05 -10.49
N LYS A 51 -2.84 -15.85 -10.86
CA LYS A 51 -3.69 -14.84 -11.52
C LYS A 51 -4.16 -15.32 -12.90
N LYS A 52 -3.28 -15.96 -13.69
CA LYS A 52 -3.66 -16.57 -14.98
C LYS A 52 -4.71 -17.67 -14.81
N MET A 53 -4.55 -18.52 -13.79
CA MET A 53 -5.51 -19.59 -13.50
C MET A 53 -6.89 -19.02 -13.13
N TYR A 54 -6.94 -18.01 -12.25
CA TYR A 54 -8.20 -17.36 -11.87
C TYR A 54 -8.92 -16.70 -13.06
N VAL A 55 -8.18 -16.02 -13.94
CA VAL A 55 -8.75 -15.42 -15.17
C VAL A 55 -9.33 -16.50 -16.08
N LYS A 56 -8.62 -17.63 -16.23
CA LYS A 56 -9.09 -18.77 -17.05
C LYS A 56 -10.37 -19.39 -16.49
N ASP A 57 -10.47 -19.52 -15.16
CA ASP A 57 -11.67 -20.04 -14.50
C ASP A 57 -12.88 -19.09 -14.68
N LEU A 58 -12.65 -17.77 -14.63
CA LEU A 58 -13.68 -16.77 -14.91
C LEU A 58 -14.17 -16.82 -16.37
N GLU A 59 -13.27 -17.01 -17.33
CA GLU A 59 -13.62 -17.18 -18.76
C GLU A 59 -14.40 -18.48 -19.02
N ILE A 60 -14.07 -19.57 -18.31
CA ILE A 60 -14.81 -20.83 -18.42
C ILE A 60 -16.22 -20.65 -17.87
N LYS A 61 -16.37 -19.95 -16.73
CA LYS A 61 -17.67 -19.68 -16.10
C LYS A 61 -18.57 -18.77 -16.93
N SER A 62 -17.99 -17.83 -17.69
CA SER A 62 -18.77 -16.97 -18.61
C SER A 62 -19.22 -17.68 -19.88
N ARG A 63 -18.54 -18.76 -20.29
CA ARG A 63 -18.95 -19.60 -21.43
C ARG A 63 -20.00 -20.66 -21.10
N SER A 64 -20.17 -21.01 -19.83
CA SER A 64 -21.14 -22.03 -19.39
C SER A 64 -22.52 -21.47 -19.00
N SER A 65 -22.74 -20.15 -19.04
CA SER A 65 -24.06 -19.56 -18.80
C SER A 65 -24.87 -19.47 -20.10
N SER A 66 -25.87 -20.34 -20.24
CA SER A 66 -26.88 -20.24 -21.32
C SER A 66 -27.66 -18.91 -21.24
N PRO A 67 -28.12 -18.32 -22.37
CA PRO A 67 -28.85 -17.07 -22.35
C PRO A 67 -30.30 -17.30 -21.91
N ILE A 68 -30.70 -16.70 -20.78
CA ILE A 68 -32.12 -16.52 -20.44
C ILE A 68 -32.58 -15.26 -21.14
N ASN A 69 -33.18 -15.41 -22.33
CA ASN A 69 -33.81 -14.32 -23.05
C ASN A 69 -35.24 -14.16 -22.52
N GLY A 70 -35.57 -13.01 -21.92
CA GLY A 70 -36.86 -12.84 -21.25
C GLY A 70 -37.14 -11.42 -20.73
N LYS A 71 -37.31 -10.48 -21.65
CA LYS A 71 -38.35 -9.43 -21.66
C LYS A 71 -38.65 -8.68 -20.36
N LEU A 72 -38.19 -7.43 -20.26
CA LEU A 72 -39.05 -6.30 -19.88
C LEU A 72 -38.42 -4.95 -20.30
N GLU A 73 -38.94 -4.37 -21.38
CA GLU A 73 -38.81 -2.93 -21.63
C GLU A 73 -39.98 -2.19 -20.99
N ASN A 74 -39.71 -0.91 -20.71
CA ASN A 74 -40.62 0.19 -20.36
C ASN A 74 -40.96 0.36 -18.88
N HIS A 75 -40.47 1.44 -18.27
CA HIS A 75 -41.34 2.52 -17.76
C HIS A 75 -40.53 3.77 -17.33
N VAL A 76 -40.76 4.86 -18.08
CA VAL A 76 -41.01 6.24 -17.59
C VAL A 76 -39.83 7.13 -17.16
N GLU A 77 -39.42 7.91 -18.15
CA GLU A 77 -39.20 9.37 -18.18
C GLU A 77 -39.73 10.25 -16.99
N LEU A 78 -38.95 11.30 -16.70
CA LEU A 78 -39.28 12.59 -16.05
C LEU A 78 -39.56 12.63 -14.53
N LEU A 79 -38.74 13.42 -13.82
CA LEU A 79 -39.10 14.65 -13.07
C LEU A 79 -37.80 15.26 -12.51
N LYS A 80 -37.17 16.20 -13.22
CA LYS A 80 -37.23 17.67 -12.97
C LYS A 80 -36.91 18.10 -11.52
N SER A 81 -35.78 18.83 -11.41
CA SER A 81 -35.60 20.06 -10.62
C SER A 81 -35.91 20.02 -9.12
N ARG A 82 -34.86 20.06 -8.29
CA ARG A 82 -34.83 20.93 -7.10
C ARG A 82 -33.48 21.61 -6.96
N LYS A 83 -33.48 22.92 -7.24
CA LYS A 83 -32.43 23.86 -6.82
C LYS A 83 -32.53 24.03 -5.31
N SER A 84 -31.45 23.80 -4.57
CA SER A 84 -31.28 24.42 -3.26
C SER A 84 -30.07 25.34 -3.33
N HIS A 85 -30.35 26.62 -3.20
CA HIS A 85 -29.36 27.64 -2.91
C HIS A 85 -28.70 27.31 -1.58
N HIS A 86 -27.38 27.13 -1.58
CA HIS A 86 -26.58 27.41 -0.39
C HIS A 86 -25.35 28.21 -0.82
N GLU A 87 -25.56 29.52 -0.75
CA GLU A 87 -24.64 30.52 -0.23
C GLU A 87 -23.13 30.27 -0.38
N PHE A 88 -22.61 30.95 -1.39
CA PHE A 88 -21.29 31.53 -1.56
C PHE A 88 -20.40 31.60 -0.30
N ARG A 89 -19.31 30.84 -0.33
CA ARG A 89 -18.05 31.21 0.35
C ARG A 89 -16.88 30.67 -0.47
N THR A 90 -16.46 31.46 -1.46
CA THR A 90 -15.19 31.28 -2.15
C THR A 90 -14.07 31.61 -1.17
N PHE A 91 -13.51 30.58 -0.54
CA PHE A 91 -12.15 30.61 -0.02
C PHE A 91 -11.26 29.92 -1.04
N CYS A 92 -10.14 30.54 -1.36
CA CYS A 92 -9.13 30.07 -2.32
C CYS A 92 -8.94 28.55 -2.24
N THR A 93 -9.53 27.81 -3.18
CA THR A 93 -9.55 26.35 -3.14
C THR A 93 -8.22 25.84 -3.63
N ALA A 94 -7.36 25.43 -2.69
CA ALA A 94 -6.35 24.43 -3.00
C ALA A 94 -7.06 23.24 -3.68
N PRO A 95 -6.52 22.69 -4.78
CA PRO A 95 -7.16 21.58 -5.49
C PRO A 95 -7.44 20.41 -4.54
N ASP A 96 -8.68 19.92 -4.58
CA ASP A 96 -9.12 18.76 -3.80
C ASP A 96 -8.24 17.55 -4.14
N LEU A 97 -7.58 16.96 -3.15
CA LEU A 97 -6.68 15.82 -3.33
C LEU A 97 -7.39 14.63 -4.00
N GLY A 98 -8.68 14.44 -3.71
CA GLY A 98 -9.49 13.38 -4.33
C GLY A 98 -9.61 13.51 -5.85
N SER A 99 -9.44 14.73 -6.39
CA SER A 99 -9.53 15.00 -7.84
C SER A 99 -8.19 14.87 -8.58
N LYS A 100 -7.06 14.87 -7.88
CA LYS A 100 -5.72 14.74 -8.48
C LYS A 100 -5.44 13.32 -8.93
N LYS A 101 -4.43 13.12 -9.79
CA LYS A 101 -3.91 11.79 -10.14
C LYS A 101 -2.52 11.60 -9.57
N CYS A 102 -2.24 10.40 -9.07
CA CYS A 102 -0.90 10.02 -8.69
C CYS A 102 0.05 10.06 -9.89
N VAL A 103 1.29 10.48 -9.65
CA VAL A 103 2.37 10.40 -10.63
C VAL A 103 3.19 9.13 -10.41
N PRO A 104 3.83 8.55 -11.44
CA PRO A 104 4.63 7.33 -11.27
C PRO A 104 5.70 7.46 -10.17
N CYS A 105 5.75 6.50 -9.24
CA CYS A 105 6.63 6.55 -8.06
C CYS A 105 8.12 6.37 -8.38
N ASN A 106 8.48 6.07 -9.63
CA ASN A 106 9.86 5.96 -10.13
C ASN A 106 10.35 7.23 -10.83
N SER A 107 9.62 8.33 -10.73
CA SER A 107 10.01 9.63 -11.29
C SER A 107 11.29 10.13 -10.62
N LYS A 108 12.30 10.53 -11.42
CA LYS A 108 13.62 10.96 -10.93
C LYS A 108 13.58 12.14 -9.96
N ASP A 109 12.53 12.96 -10.05
CA ASP A 109 12.37 14.18 -9.26
C ASP A 109 11.57 13.97 -7.97
N MET A 110 11.05 12.76 -7.74
CA MET A 110 10.24 12.48 -6.56
C MET A 110 11.15 12.35 -5.32
N ARG A 111 10.82 13.10 -4.28
CA ARG A 111 11.51 13.11 -2.99
C ARG A 111 10.49 12.97 -1.86
N PRO A 112 10.87 12.37 -0.72
CA PRO A 112 10.01 12.38 0.45
C PRO A 112 9.78 13.83 0.90
N MET A 113 8.54 14.14 1.29
CA MET A 113 8.22 15.44 1.89
C MET A 113 8.78 15.54 3.31
N ASN A 114 8.95 16.78 3.77
CA ASN A 114 9.28 17.04 5.15
C ASN A 114 8.03 16.92 6.05
N GLU A 115 8.28 16.88 7.36
CA GLU A 115 7.24 16.73 8.37
C GLU A 115 6.26 17.91 8.39
N ASP A 116 6.73 19.14 8.18
CA ASP A 116 5.88 20.34 8.16
C ASP A 116 4.83 20.27 7.04
N LEU A 117 5.23 19.86 5.83
CA LEU A 117 4.30 19.71 4.72
C LEU A 117 3.32 18.56 4.96
N ALA A 118 3.78 17.45 5.56
CA ALA A 118 2.92 16.34 5.94
C ALA A 118 1.85 16.78 6.96
N ASN A 119 2.24 17.59 7.96
CA ASN A 119 1.34 18.17 8.96
C ASN A 119 0.34 19.17 8.35
N GLN A 120 0.67 19.81 7.24
CA GLN A 120 -0.30 20.64 6.50
C GLN A 120 -1.30 19.77 5.72
N LEU A 121 -0.81 18.74 5.02
CA LEU A 121 -1.64 17.90 4.17
C LEU A 121 -2.54 16.94 4.94
N ILE A 122 -2.18 16.51 6.15
CA ILE A 122 -3.02 15.63 6.99
C ILE A 122 -4.40 16.25 7.27
N THR A 123 -4.50 17.59 7.30
CA THR A 123 -5.77 18.31 7.46
C THR A 123 -6.78 18.04 6.33
N LYS A 124 -6.32 17.54 5.18
CA LYS A 124 -7.15 17.17 4.04
C LYS A 124 -7.68 15.74 4.11
N VAL A 125 -7.16 14.92 5.01
CA VAL A 125 -7.52 13.51 5.21
C VAL A 125 -7.71 13.24 6.72
N PRO A 126 -8.71 13.88 7.35
CA PRO A 126 -8.78 14.05 8.82
C PRO A 126 -8.92 12.76 9.62
N ASP A 127 -9.35 11.67 8.99
CA ASP A 127 -9.48 10.38 9.65
C ASP A 127 -8.17 9.54 9.61
N TRP A 128 -7.15 10.03 8.91
CA TRP A 128 -5.83 9.40 8.81
C TRP A 128 -4.88 9.96 9.86
N ASN A 129 -3.93 9.14 10.29
CA ASN A 129 -2.91 9.54 11.25
C ASN A 129 -1.53 9.51 10.59
N LEU A 130 -0.68 10.48 10.95
CA LEU A 130 0.75 10.39 10.67
C LEU A 130 1.39 9.44 11.69
N SER A 131 2.09 8.42 11.19
CA SER A 131 2.88 7.51 12.01
C SER A 131 4.35 7.60 11.60
N ASN A 132 5.25 7.46 12.58
CA ASN A 132 6.69 7.35 12.33
C ASN A 132 7.14 5.94 12.71
N GLY A 133 7.29 5.07 11.70
CA GLY A 133 7.68 3.68 11.87
C GLY A 133 9.03 3.42 11.21
N GLY A 134 10.05 3.04 11.98
CA GLY A 134 11.38 2.74 11.45
C GLY A 134 12.08 3.96 10.82
N GLY A 135 11.82 5.16 11.36
CA GLY A 135 12.40 6.42 10.88
C GLY A 135 11.77 6.97 9.60
N LYS A 136 10.61 6.43 9.18
CA LYS A 136 9.88 6.86 7.99
C LYS A 136 8.48 7.31 8.39
N LEU A 137 8.09 8.49 7.91
CA LEU A 137 6.71 8.98 8.02
C LEU A 137 5.80 8.19 7.09
N LYS A 138 4.60 7.88 7.58
CA LYS A 138 3.56 7.13 6.87
C LYS A 138 2.18 7.64 7.25
N LEU A 139 1.18 7.37 6.43
CA LEU A 139 -0.23 7.53 6.76
C LEU A 139 -0.79 6.20 7.24
N ALA A 140 -1.59 6.20 8.30
CA ALA A 140 -2.25 5.01 8.79
C ALA A 140 -3.69 5.29 9.23
N ARG A 141 -4.60 4.38 8.85
CA ARG A 141 -5.99 4.37 9.33
C ARG A 141 -6.44 2.94 9.59
N SER A 142 -7.22 2.75 10.65
CA SER A 142 -7.73 1.44 11.05
C SER A 142 -9.24 1.42 11.18
N TRP A 143 -9.83 0.27 10.83
CA TRP A 143 -11.25 0.00 10.94
C TRP A 143 -11.49 -1.38 11.54
N LYS A 144 -12.67 -1.55 12.14
CA LYS A 144 -13.19 -2.85 12.56
C LYS A 144 -14.26 -3.29 11.58
N VAL A 145 -14.05 -4.41 10.90
CA VAL A 145 -15.02 -5.02 9.98
C VAL A 145 -15.92 -6.04 10.70
N LYS A 146 -17.07 -6.36 10.09
CA LYS A 146 -18.05 -7.30 10.67
C LYS A 146 -17.53 -8.74 10.74
N THR A 147 -16.87 -9.20 9.68
CA THR A 147 -16.35 -10.56 9.54
C THR A 147 -15.03 -10.56 8.76
N PHE A 148 -14.31 -11.69 8.78
CA PHE A 148 -13.10 -11.86 7.98
C PHE A 148 -13.34 -11.63 6.48
N THR A 149 -14.42 -12.20 5.93
CA THR A 149 -14.78 -12.00 4.51
C THR A 149 -15.09 -10.54 4.20
N LYS A 150 -15.72 -9.79 5.11
CA LYS A 150 -15.91 -8.34 4.93
C LYS A 150 -14.59 -7.57 4.96
N GLY A 151 -13.57 -8.07 5.66
CA GLY A 151 -12.21 -7.56 5.57
C GLY A 151 -11.60 -7.75 4.18
N LEU A 152 -11.81 -8.90 3.55
CA LEU A 152 -11.36 -9.16 2.17
C LEU A 152 -12.11 -8.28 1.15
N GLU A 153 -13.43 -8.12 1.30
CA GLU A 153 -14.22 -7.21 0.46
C GLU A 153 -13.74 -5.75 0.59
N PHE A 154 -13.41 -5.32 1.82
CA PHE A 154 -12.85 -4.00 2.10
C PHE A 154 -11.53 -3.80 1.35
N PHE A 155 -10.62 -4.78 1.41
CA PHE A 155 -9.37 -4.73 0.69
C PHE A 155 -9.53 -4.71 -0.82
N GLN A 156 -10.49 -5.48 -1.36
CA GLN A 156 -10.76 -5.44 -2.79
C GLN A 156 -11.19 -4.05 -3.27
N ALA A 157 -12.03 -3.36 -2.48
CA ALA A 157 -12.45 -2.00 -2.81
C ALA A 157 -11.25 -1.02 -2.84
N ILE A 158 -10.35 -1.10 -1.86
CA ILE A 158 -9.14 -0.27 -1.82
C ILE A 158 -8.17 -0.65 -2.96
N ALA A 159 -7.99 -1.93 -3.23
CA ALA A 159 -7.12 -2.40 -4.30
C ALA A 159 -7.55 -1.85 -5.66
N ASN A 160 -8.85 -1.76 -5.93
CA ASN A 160 -9.35 -1.17 -7.18
C ASN A 160 -8.95 0.30 -7.31
N VAL A 161 -8.97 1.07 -6.22
CA VAL A 161 -8.51 2.47 -6.21
C VAL A 161 -6.99 2.52 -6.41
N ALA A 162 -6.24 1.71 -5.67
CA ALA A 162 -4.78 1.64 -5.74
C ALA A 162 -4.28 1.33 -7.16
N GLU A 163 -4.87 0.33 -7.82
CA GLU A 163 -4.55 -0.05 -9.20
C GLU A 163 -4.89 1.08 -10.18
N ALA A 164 -6.03 1.77 -10.00
CA ALA A 164 -6.41 2.91 -10.83
C ALA A 164 -5.51 4.15 -10.66
N GLU A 165 -4.81 4.25 -9.53
CA GLU A 165 -3.80 5.27 -9.25
C GLU A 165 -2.37 4.83 -9.56
N GLY A 166 -2.12 3.53 -9.73
CA GLY A 166 -0.77 2.98 -9.83
C GLY A 166 0.05 3.20 -8.55
N HIS A 167 -0.61 3.36 -7.40
CA HIS A 167 0.01 3.60 -6.10
C HIS A 167 -0.60 2.67 -5.06
N HIS A 168 0.23 1.86 -4.40
CA HIS A 168 -0.24 0.69 -3.66
C HIS A 168 0.01 0.88 -2.16
N PRO A 169 -1.02 0.76 -1.31
CA PRO A 169 -0.87 0.81 0.13
C PRO A 169 -0.50 -0.57 0.71
N ASP A 170 0.04 -0.57 1.92
CA ASP A 170 0.23 -1.78 2.72
C ASP A 170 -1.10 -2.10 3.45
N LEU A 171 -1.62 -3.31 3.26
CA LEU A 171 -2.92 -3.75 3.75
C LEU A 171 -2.76 -4.83 4.83
N HIS A 172 -3.25 -4.57 6.03
CA HIS A 172 -3.09 -5.45 7.19
C HIS A 172 -4.43 -5.90 7.75
N LEU A 173 -4.68 -7.21 7.80
CA LEU A 173 -5.85 -7.81 8.46
C LEU A 173 -5.40 -8.59 9.69
N VAL A 174 -5.49 -7.95 10.86
CA VAL A 174 -5.00 -8.49 12.14
C VAL A 174 -6.17 -8.93 13.00
N GLY A 175 -6.04 -10.11 13.64
CA GLY A 175 -7.07 -10.62 14.56
C GLY A 175 -8.44 -10.69 13.90
N TRP A 176 -8.50 -11.21 12.66
CA TRP A 176 -9.68 -11.47 11.81
C TRP A 176 -10.61 -10.30 11.45
N ASN A 177 -10.58 -9.17 12.17
CA ASN A 177 -11.44 -8.01 11.91
C ASN A 177 -10.77 -6.64 11.99
N ASN A 178 -9.49 -6.56 12.33
CA ASN A 178 -8.78 -5.30 12.34
C ASN A 178 -8.18 -5.05 10.97
N VAL A 179 -8.81 -4.18 10.19
CA VAL A 179 -8.22 -3.72 8.94
C VAL A 179 -7.42 -2.46 9.22
N THR A 180 -6.14 -2.46 8.89
CA THR A 180 -5.30 -1.26 8.86
C THR A 180 -4.80 -1.06 7.44
N VAL A 181 -4.90 0.17 6.97
CA VAL A 181 -4.30 0.63 5.72
C VAL A 181 -3.17 1.56 6.08
N GLU A 182 -1.97 1.24 5.59
CA GLU A 182 -0.78 2.06 5.74
C GLU A 182 -0.33 2.54 4.35
N ILE A 183 -0.07 3.83 4.18
CA ILE A 183 0.28 4.43 2.90
C ILE A 183 1.59 5.21 3.03
N TRP A 184 2.55 4.85 2.18
CA TRP A 184 3.79 5.59 2.00
C TRP A 184 4.45 5.18 0.68
N THR A 185 5.33 6.04 0.18
CA THR A 185 6.00 5.80 -1.10
C THR A 185 7.32 5.04 -0.90
N HIS A 186 7.26 3.71 -1.08
CA HIS A 186 8.38 2.78 -0.87
C HIS A 186 9.68 3.18 -1.58
N SER A 187 9.58 3.60 -2.85
CA SER A 187 10.72 3.92 -3.72
C SER A 187 11.54 5.12 -3.26
N VAL A 188 10.92 6.08 -2.56
CA VAL A 188 11.59 7.30 -2.08
C VAL A 188 11.81 7.31 -0.56
N GLY A 189 11.33 6.28 0.14
CA GLY A 189 11.61 6.11 1.57
C GLY A 189 10.78 6.98 2.51
N GLY A 190 9.63 7.50 2.08
CA GLY A 190 8.78 8.36 2.93
C GLY A 190 7.49 8.81 2.25
N LEU A 191 6.84 9.83 2.82
CA LEU A 191 5.59 10.38 2.28
C LEU A 191 5.82 11.25 1.03
N THR A 192 4.90 11.17 0.09
CA THR A 192 4.78 12.04 -1.08
C THR A 192 3.32 12.47 -1.22
N GLU A 193 3.03 13.41 -2.13
CA GLU A 193 1.66 13.84 -2.37
C GLU A 193 0.75 12.68 -2.82
N ASN A 194 1.29 11.68 -3.53
CA ASN A 194 0.55 10.48 -3.94
C ASN A 194 -0.09 9.76 -2.75
N ASP A 195 0.58 9.73 -1.60
CA ASP A 195 0.08 9.06 -0.41
C ASP A 195 -1.21 9.72 0.10
N PHE A 196 -1.26 11.05 0.07
CA PHE A 196 -2.44 11.83 0.46
C PHE A 196 -3.55 11.81 -0.60
N ILE A 197 -3.19 11.78 -1.89
CA ILE A 197 -4.15 11.59 -2.99
C ILE A 197 -4.87 10.24 -2.84
N LEU A 198 -4.11 9.16 -2.61
CA LEU A 198 -4.68 7.83 -2.44
C LEU A 198 -5.55 7.76 -1.18
N ALA A 199 -5.09 8.31 -0.06
CA ALA A 199 -5.87 8.41 1.19
C ALA A 199 -7.22 9.12 0.97
N ALA A 200 -7.20 10.30 0.32
CA ALA A 200 -8.40 11.07 0.03
C ALA A 200 -9.39 10.31 -0.86
N LYS A 201 -8.88 9.52 -1.84
CA LYS A 201 -9.73 8.68 -2.70
C LYS A 201 -10.33 7.51 -1.96
N ILE A 202 -9.57 6.86 -1.07
CA ILE A 202 -10.09 5.81 -0.20
C ILE A 202 -11.24 6.33 0.68
N ASP A 203 -11.14 7.57 1.18
CA ASP A 203 -12.19 8.19 2.00
C ASP A 203 -13.52 8.39 1.25
N THR A 204 -13.50 8.43 -0.09
CA THR A 204 -14.73 8.51 -0.90
C THR A 204 -15.50 7.19 -1.00
N LEU A 205 -14.89 6.07 -0.59
CA LEU A 205 -15.50 4.75 -0.69
C LEU A 205 -16.62 4.57 0.35
N ASN A 206 -17.79 4.14 -0.10
CA ASN A 206 -18.88 3.78 0.80
C ASN A 206 -18.68 2.36 1.40
N LEU A 207 -17.89 2.30 2.48
CA LEU A 207 -17.53 1.05 3.15
C LEU A 207 -18.40 0.74 4.39
N ALA A 208 -19.37 1.60 4.73
CA ALA A 208 -20.13 1.51 5.98
C ALA A 208 -20.80 0.16 6.20
N HIS A 209 -21.29 -0.48 5.14
CA HIS A 209 -21.94 -1.78 5.19
C HIS A 209 -21.00 -2.94 5.57
N LEU A 210 -19.68 -2.77 5.41
CA LEU A 210 -18.63 -3.73 5.77
C LEU A 210 -18.17 -3.59 7.22
N LEU A 211 -18.37 -2.41 7.81
CA LEU A 211 -17.83 -2.04 9.11
C LEU A 211 -18.72 -2.53 10.26
N ARG A 212 -18.07 -2.93 11.35
CA ARG A 212 -18.74 -3.24 12.61
C ARG A 212 -19.12 -1.92 13.28
N ILE A 213 -20.40 -1.60 13.26
CA ILE A 213 -20.96 -0.47 14.01
C ILE A 213 -20.84 -0.81 15.50
N LYS A 214 -20.17 0.04 16.29
CA LYS A 214 -20.26 -0.06 17.75
C LYS A 214 -21.65 0.46 18.15
N PRO A 215 -22.44 -0.27 18.96
CA PRO A 215 -23.63 0.32 19.56
C PRO A 215 -23.20 1.56 20.36
N LYS A 216 -23.97 2.65 20.23
CA LYS A 216 -23.80 3.87 21.03
C LYS A 216 -24.15 3.59 22.49
#